data_AF-L7ZXG6-F1
#
_entry.id   AF-L7ZXG6-F1
#
_cell.length_a   1.000
_cell.length_b   1.000
_cell.length_c   1.000
_cell.angle_alpha   90.00
_cell.angle_beta   90.00
_cell.angle_gamma   90.00
#
_symmetry.space_group_name_H-M   'P 1'
#
loop_
_entity.id
_entity.type
_entity.pdbx_description
1 polymer ?
#
loop_
_entity_poly.entity_id
_entity_poly.type
_entity_poly.pdbx_seq_one_letter_code
_entity_poly.pdbx_strand_id
1 'polypeptide(L)'
;MSSTTIFDAKYRLDFAVSGSAYEKRYGMPGPMEDDINTMHRYRDSLVARRGGPYERTAFGAYVLFPWHDEDSYQAHPLYKSINDVNIGGLPFLPNATRLVEQFIERLIEKNPEELQQEGILPQGIIEEWRSAFDEHVLVGMVPSARHYEVYRKHRFYHIPVKQLKKGWQNARYIALYPKQGAAPQNGVTCFGKITAVNIVKRSAVAELPKRSDDEYVRFEVESWHFLQHVIRPVGYGVAVYAMTTLNTLKQAKELPELFMKSSEEIALWRILRRLSDRIRFDLDARYLDQASKIIAYRVKNVSIRLESGRLIITNGAKHKTIPADLLRRQPSAVFREVVGMMGE
;
A
#
# COMPACT_ATOMS: atom_id res chain seq x y z
N MET A 1 -1.23 13.05 -4.51
CA MET A 1 -2.21 13.79 -5.35
C MET A 1 -3.59 13.60 -4.71
N SER A 2 -4.65 14.26 -5.16
CA SER A 2 -6.02 14.00 -4.68
C SER A 2 -6.74 13.13 -5.71
N SER A 3 -7.19 11.93 -5.35
CA SER A 3 -8.10 11.15 -6.19
C SER A 3 -9.45 11.87 -6.22
N THR A 4 -9.96 12.16 -7.42
CA THR A 4 -11.24 12.86 -7.57
C THR A 4 -12.30 11.84 -7.94
N THR A 5 -13.24 11.61 -7.03
CA THR A 5 -14.45 10.83 -7.29
C THR A 5 -15.61 11.81 -7.44
N ILE A 6 -16.40 11.63 -8.49
CA ILE A 6 -17.51 12.53 -8.81
C ILE A 6 -18.81 11.83 -8.40
N PHE A 7 -19.61 12.50 -7.58
CA PHE A 7 -20.98 12.09 -7.28
C PHE A 7 -21.93 13.15 -7.80
N ASP A 8 -22.94 12.74 -8.57
CA ASP A 8 -24.00 13.61 -9.04
C ASP A 8 -25.35 13.08 -8.52
N ALA A 9 -25.98 13.83 -7.63
CA ALA A 9 -27.26 13.47 -7.06
C ALA A 9 -28.40 14.06 -7.89
N LYS A 10 -29.31 13.20 -8.36
CA LYS A 10 -30.45 13.58 -9.18
C LYS A 10 -31.73 12.98 -8.62
N TYR A 11 -32.76 13.81 -8.40
CA TYR A 11 -34.07 13.35 -7.94
C TYR A 11 -34.94 12.88 -9.12
N ARG A 12 -34.45 11.88 -9.87
CA ARG A 12 -35.16 11.25 -10.99
C ARG A 12 -34.65 9.83 -11.20
N LEU A 13 -35.52 8.95 -11.67
CA LEU A 13 -35.21 7.57 -12.01
C LEU A 13 -36.13 7.08 -13.13
N ASP A 14 -35.74 6.02 -13.82
CA ASP A 14 -36.60 5.27 -14.73
C ASP A 14 -37.25 4.12 -13.97
N PHE A 15 -38.58 4.00 -14.08
CA PHE A 15 -39.36 2.96 -13.41
C PHE A 15 -39.38 1.63 -14.16
N ALA A 16 -38.63 1.49 -15.25
CA ALA A 16 -38.62 0.30 -16.11
C ALA A 16 -40.03 -0.13 -16.51
N VAL A 17 -40.82 0.82 -17.01
CA VAL A 17 -42.22 0.58 -17.41
C VAL A 17 -42.27 -0.52 -18.48
N SER A 18 -43.22 -1.45 -18.36
CA SER A 18 -43.40 -2.56 -19.30
C SER A 18 -43.43 -2.09 -20.75
N GLY A 19 -42.57 -2.68 -21.58
CA GLY A 19 -42.41 -2.37 -23.00
C GLY A 19 -41.44 -1.23 -23.31
N SER A 20 -40.94 -0.50 -22.30
CA SER A 20 -39.95 0.56 -22.48
C SER A 20 -38.59 0.02 -22.93
N ALA A 21 -37.77 0.90 -23.54
CA ALA A 21 -36.40 0.55 -23.88
C ALA A 21 -35.54 0.27 -22.64
N TYR A 22 -35.81 1.00 -21.54
CA TYR A 22 -35.10 0.84 -20.28
C TYR A 22 -35.38 -0.53 -19.65
N GLU A 23 -36.65 -0.94 -19.57
CA GLU A 23 -37.05 -2.27 -19.06
C GLU A 23 -36.36 -3.39 -19.85
N LYS A 24 -36.38 -3.33 -21.19
CA LYS A 24 -35.74 -4.35 -22.04
C LYS A 24 -34.24 -4.50 -21.79
N ARG A 25 -33.59 -3.43 -21.34
CA ARG A 25 -32.13 -3.40 -21.12
C ARG A 25 -31.73 -3.73 -19.68
N TYR A 26 -32.49 -3.25 -18.70
CA TYR A 26 -32.12 -3.30 -17.29
C TYR A 26 -33.07 -4.14 -16.42
N GLY A 27 -34.32 -4.33 -16.86
CA GLY A 27 -35.31 -5.23 -16.25
C GLY A 27 -35.90 -4.78 -14.91
N MET A 28 -35.42 -3.69 -14.33
CA MET A 28 -35.90 -3.16 -13.06
C MET A 28 -35.61 -1.65 -12.96
N PRO A 29 -36.27 -0.90 -12.04
CA PRO A 29 -36.05 0.53 -11.88
C PRO A 29 -34.60 0.91 -11.55
N GLY A 30 -34.17 2.08 -12.04
CA GLY A 30 -32.80 2.56 -11.82
C GLY A 30 -32.58 3.99 -12.31
N PRO A 31 -31.34 4.51 -12.26
CA PRO A 31 -31.05 5.89 -12.67
C PRO A 31 -31.28 6.09 -14.18
N MET A 32 -31.51 7.34 -14.59
CA MET A 32 -31.65 7.65 -16.02
C MET A 32 -30.36 7.34 -16.79
N GLU A 33 -30.48 6.75 -17.98
CA GLU A 33 -29.31 6.42 -18.80
C GLU A 33 -28.50 7.66 -19.20
N ASP A 34 -29.20 8.78 -19.46
CA ASP A 34 -28.57 10.07 -19.77
C ASP A 34 -27.69 10.61 -18.62
N ASP A 35 -28.07 10.33 -17.38
CA ASP A 35 -27.25 10.71 -16.21
C ASP A 35 -25.96 9.89 -16.17
N ILE A 36 -26.05 8.58 -16.41
CA ILE A 36 -24.89 7.69 -16.51
C ILE A 36 -23.95 8.13 -17.64
N ASN A 37 -24.50 8.42 -18.82
CA ASN A 37 -23.74 8.89 -19.97
C ASN A 37 -23.07 10.25 -19.70
N THR A 38 -23.71 11.11 -18.91
CA THR A 38 -23.11 12.36 -18.44
C THR A 38 -21.94 12.11 -17.50
N MET A 39 -22.06 11.14 -16.59
CA MET A 39 -20.97 10.74 -15.70
C MET A 39 -19.77 10.15 -16.45
N HIS A 40 -20.00 9.40 -17.54
CA HIS A 40 -18.92 9.00 -18.47
C HIS A 40 -18.16 10.21 -19.00
N ARG A 41 -18.88 11.23 -19.48
CA ARG A 41 -18.26 12.46 -20.00
C ARG A 41 -17.49 13.21 -18.91
N TYR A 42 -18.05 13.34 -17.71
CA TYR A 42 -17.37 14.03 -16.60
C TYR A 42 -16.10 13.30 -16.18
N ARG A 43 -16.14 11.98 -16.02
CA ARG A 43 -14.95 11.19 -15.70
C ARG A 43 -13.86 11.35 -16.76
N ASP A 44 -14.24 11.24 -18.03
CA ASP A 44 -13.26 11.20 -19.12
C ASP A 44 -12.73 12.59 -19.50
N SER A 45 -13.47 13.66 -19.18
CA SER A 45 -13.08 15.06 -19.42
C SER A 45 -12.17 15.66 -18.35
N LEU A 46 -12.09 15.04 -17.16
CA LEU A 46 -11.31 15.57 -16.04
C LEU A 46 -9.83 15.20 -16.21
N VAL A 47 -9.13 16.09 -16.90
CA VAL A 47 -7.69 15.96 -17.21
C VAL A 47 -6.87 17.04 -16.53
N ALA A 48 -5.72 16.66 -15.99
CA ALA A 48 -4.72 17.59 -15.47
C ALA A 48 -3.45 17.53 -16.33
N ARG A 49 -2.78 18.66 -16.49
CA ARG A 49 -1.50 18.76 -17.18
C ARG A 49 -0.41 19.05 -16.16
N ARG A 50 0.54 18.12 -15.99
CA ARG A 50 1.72 18.32 -15.15
C ARG A 50 2.98 17.78 -15.81
N GLY A 51 3.69 18.64 -16.53
CA GLY A 51 5.03 18.32 -17.06
C GLY A 51 5.06 17.33 -18.23
N GLY A 52 3.92 17.05 -18.87
CA GLY A 52 3.77 16.08 -19.96
C GLY A 52 2.42 16.22 -20.68
N PRO A 53 1.98 15.20 -21.45
CA PRO A 53 0.65 15.17 -22.08
C PRO A 53 -0.48 15.24 -21.03
N TYR A 54 -1.72 15.49 -21.48
CA TYR A 54 -2.89 15.55 -20.59
C TYR A 54 -3.16 14.18 -19.96
N GLU A 55 -3.27 14.14 -18.63
CA GLU A 55 -3.49 12.92 -17.85
C GLU A 55 -4.87 12.95 -17.19
N ARG A 56 -5.58 11.82 -17.17
CA ARG A 56 -6.89 11.69 -16.52
C ARG A 56 -6.74 11.59 -15.00
N THR A 57 -7.52 12.38 -14.25
CA THR A 57 -7.42 12.46 -12.78
C THR A 57 -8.65 11.97 -12.03
N ALA A 58 -9.78 11.76 -12.72
CA ALA A 58 -10.99 11.23 -12.10
C ALA A 58 -10.95 9.70 -11.96
N PHE A 59 -11.23 9.21 -10.75
CA PHE A 59 -11.21 7.79 -10.38
C PHE A 59 -12.51 7.06 -10.78
N GLY A 60 -13.65 7.71 -10.57
CA GLY A 60 -14.97 7.16 -10.81
C GLY A 60 -16.02 8.26 -10.82
N ALA A 61 -17.16 7.95 -11.41
CA ALA A 61 -18.26 8.88 -11.54
C ALA A 61 -19.59 8.15 -11.32
N TYR A 62 -20.32 8.54 -10.27
CA TYR A 62 -21.50 7.84 -9.79
C TYR A 62 -22.72 8.75 -9.74
N VAL A 63 -23.88 8.21 -10.14
CA VAL A 63 -25.18 8.87 -10.01
C VAL A 63 -25.83 8.43 -8.70
N LEU A 64 -26.28 9.38 -7.89
CA LEU A 64 -27.12 9.10 -6.72
C LEU A 64 -28.58 9.37 -7.08
N PHE A 65 -29.47 8.40 -6.86
CA PHE A 65 -30.87 8.47 -7.31
C PHE A 65 -31.87 7.98 -6.25
N PRO A 66 -33.14 8.44 -6.27
CA PRO A 66 -34.08 8.25 -5.16
C PRO A 66 -34.78 6.89 -5.22
N TRP A 67 -34.11 5.83 -4.77
CA TRP A 67 -34.66 4.47 -4.71
C TRP A 67 -34.50 3.87 -3.31
N HIS A 68 -35.51 3.13 -2.85
CA HIS A 68 -35.57 2.65 -1.47
C HIS A 68 -35.16 1.16 -1.31
N ASP A 69 -35.32 0.34 -2.35
CA ASP A 69 -35.02 -1.10 -2.29
C ASP A 69 -33.57 -1.34 -2.69
N GLU A 70 -32.67 -1.11 -1.74
CA GLU A 70 -31.22 -1.30 -1.92
C GLU A 70 -30.85 -2.76 -2.18
N ASP A 71 -31.55 -3.71 -1.57
CA ASP A 71 -31.21 -5.13 -1.65
C ASP A 71 -31.47 -5.69 -3.05
N SER A 72 -32.66 -5.41 -3.62
CA SER A 72 -32.96 -5.83 -5.00
C SER A 72 -32.06 -5.10 -6.01
N TYR A 73 -31.73 -3.83 -5.76
CA TYR A 73 -30.95 -3.02 -6.69
C TYR A 73 -29.49 -3.51 -6.85
N GLN A 74 -28.94 -4.28 -5.91
CA GLN A 74 -27.61 -4.90 -6.08
C GLN A 74 -27.53 -5.81 -7.32
N ALA A 75 -28.66 -6.34 -7.79
CA ALA A 75 -28.71 -7.14 -9.01
C ALA A 75 -28.70 -6.29 -10.31
N HIS A 76 -28.97 -4.98 -10.22
CA HIS A 76 -29.09 -4.06 -11.35
C HIS A 76 -27.78 -3.96 -12.14
N PRO A 77 -27.80 -3.97 -13.49
CA PRO A 77 -26.58 -3.86 -14.30
C PRO A 77 -25.75 -2.60 -14.00
N LEU A 78 -26.40 -1.45 -13.82
CA LEU A 78 -25.76 -0.18 -13.44
C LEU A 78 -25.21 -0.14 -11.99
N TYR A 79 -25.58 -1.08 -11.12
CA TYR A 79 -24.89 -1.27 -9.85
C TYR A 79 -23.63 -2.13 -10.05
N LYS A 80 -23.75 -3.21 -10.83
CA LYS A 80 -22.63 -4.10 -11.16
C LYS A 80 -21.51 -3.37 -11.92
N SER A 81 -21.87 -2.46 -12.82
CA SER A 81 -20.93 -1.65 -13.60
C SER A 81 -20.02 -0.75 -12.76
N ILE A 82 -20.38 -0.48 -11.50
CA ILE A 82 -19.50 0.20 -10.54
C ILE A 82 -18.21 -0.59 -10.35
N ASN A 83 -18.30 -1.93 -10.26
CA ASN A 83 -17.12 -2.78 -10.13
C ASN A 83 -16.39 -2.93 -11.47
N ASP A 84 -17.12 -2.95 -12.59
CA ASP A 84 -16.52 -3.24 -13.90
C ASP A 84 -15.79 -2.03 -14.51
N VAL A 85 -16.39 -0.83 -14.39
CA VAL A 85 -15.91 0.38 -15.09
C VAL A 85 -15.92 1.63 -14.21
N ASN A 86 -16.20 1.53 -12.92
CA ASN A 86 -16.27 2.68 -11.98
C ASN A 86 -17.23 3.79 -12.38
N ILE A 87 -18.29 3.41 -13.10
CA ILE A 87 -19.43 4.26 -13.39
C ILE A 87 -20.68 3.45 -13.16
N GLY A 88 -21.64 4.06 -12.50
CA GLY A 88 -22.90 3.41 -12.17
C GLY A 88 -23.80 4.28 -11.32
N GLY A 89 -24.89 3.68 -10.84
CA GLY A 89 -25.84 4.35 -9.96
C GLY A 89 -25.88 3.72 -8.58
N LEU A 90 -26.03 4.55 -7.55
CA LEU A 90 -26.27 4.12 -6.17
C LEU A 90 -27.59 4.72 -5.66
N PRO A 91 -28.49 3.92 -5.05
CA PRO A 91 -29.66 4.44 -4.37
C PRO A 91 -29.23 5.36 -3.23
N PHE A 92 -29.90 6.50 -3.09
CA PHE A 92 -29.61 7.43 -2.01
C PHE A 92 -30.87 8.18 -1.58
N LEU A 93 -31.42 7.77 -0.45
CA LEU A 93 -32.50 8.45 0.27
C LEU A 93 -32.13 8.51 1.76
N PRO A 94 -32.75 9.40 2.57
CA PRO A 94 -32.47 9.48 4.01
C PRO A 94 -32.57 8.15 4.77
N ASN A 95 -33.40 7.22 4.27
CA ASN A 95 -33.63 5.91 4.88
C ASN A 95 -33.01 4.75 4.06
N ALA A 96 -32.24 5.06 3.01
CA ALA A 96 -31.61 4.10 2.11
C ALA A 96 -30.24 4.65 1.66
N THR A 97 -29.26 4.58 2.57
CA THR A 97 -27.89 5.07 2.39
C THR A 97 -26.84 3.97 2.44
N ARG A 98 -27.24 2.73 2.76
CA ARG A 98 -26.34 1.63 3.12
C ARG A 98 -25.33 1.32 2.01
N LEU A 99 -25.76 1.29 0.75
CA LEU A 99 -24.88 1.01 -0.38
C LEU A 99 -23.88 2.13 -0.63
N VAL A 100 -24.28 3.39 -0.42
CA VAL A 100 -23.39 4.55 -0.56
C VAL A 100 -22.35 4.55 0.56
N GLU A 101 -22.76 4.29 1.80
CA GLU A 101 -21.87 4.19 2.95
C GLU A 101 -20.84 3.08 2.77
N GLN A 102 -21.28 1.86 2.45
CA GLN A 102 -20.40 0.72 2.15
C GLN A 102 -19.44 1.03 1.00
N PHE A 103 -19.92 1.75 -0.02
CA PHE A 103 -19.09 2.15 -1.14
C PHE A 103 -18.02 3.17 -0.73
N ILE A 104 -18.38 4.18 0.06
CA ILE A 104 -17.44 5.19 0.56
C ILE A 104 -16.42 4.54 1.51
N GLU A 105 -16.84 3.68 2.43
CA GLU A 105 -15.95 2.92 3.31
C GLU A 105 -14.96 2.09 2.49
N ARG A 106 -15.44 1.39 1.46
CA ARG A 106 -14.58 0.64 0.52
C ARG A 106 -13.56 1.55 -0.18
N LEU A 107 -13.93 2.77 -0.57
CA LEU A 107 -12.99 3.72 -1.17
C LEU A 107 -11.94 4.24 -0.19
N ILE A 108 -12.28 4.33 1.10
CA ILE A 108 -11.38 4.82 2.15
C ILE A 108 -10.43 3.70 2.62
N GLU A 109 -10.92 2.47 2.72
CA GLU A 109 -10.19 1.33 3.30
C GLU A 109 -9.36 0.55 2.29
N LYS A 110 -9.79 0.46 1.03
CA LYS A 110 -9.10 -0.37 0.04
C LYS A 110 -7.84 0.30 -0.49
N ASN A 111 -6.79 -0.50 -0.56
CA ASN A 111 -5.54 -0.05 -1.16
C ASN A 111 -5.59 -0.13 -2.71
N PRO A 112 -4.69 0.56 -3.43
CA PRO A 112 -4.71 0.60 -4.89
C PRO A 112 -4.56 -0.77 -5.57
N GLU A 113 -3.93 -1.74 -4.90
CA GLU A 113 -3.73 -3.09 -5.43
C GLU A 113 -5.03 -3.91 -5.39
N GLU A 114 -5.83 -3.74 -4.34
CA GLU A 114 -7.16 -4.34 -4.22
C GLU A 114 -8.13 -3.76 -5.25
N LEU A 115 -8.02 -2.45 -5.51
CA LEU A 115 -8.80 -1.77 -6.56
C LEU A 115 -8.42 -2.33 -7.96
N GLN A 116 -7.14 -2.47 -8.27
CA GLN A 116 -6.71 -3.05 -9.56
C GLN A 116 -7.24 -4.48 -9.77
N GLN A 117 -7.24 -5.32 -8.74
CA GLN A 117 -7.72 -6.71 -8.83
C GLN A 117 -9.21 -6.81 -9.15
N GLU A 118 -9.97 -5.79 -8.78
CA GLU A 118 -11.40 -5.68 -9.06
C GLU A 118 -11.70 -5.05 -10.43
N GLY A 119 -10.66 -4.74 -11.25
CA GLY A 119 -10.82 -4.13 -12.57
C GLY A 119 -10.94 -2.60 -12.54
N ILE A 120 -10.75 -1.98 -11.37
CA ILE A 120 -11.03 -0.57 -11.11
C ILE A 120 -9.92 0.35 -11.66
N LEU A 121 -8.67 -0.12 -11.77
CA LEU A 121 -7.53 0.67 -12.25
C LEU A 121 -6.98 0.14 -13.58
N PRO A 122 -6.90 0.97 -14.65
CA PRO A 122 -6.18 0.63 -15.88
C PRO A 122 -4.70 0.35 -15.59
N GLN A 123 -4.14 -0.70 -16.20
CA GLN A 123 -2.75 -1.15 -15.94
C GLN A 123 -1.69 -0.06 -16.14
N GLY A 124 -1.86 0.86 -17.10
CA GLY A 124 -0.88 1.92 -17.40
C GLY A 124 -0.80 3.04 -16.35
N ILE A 125 -1.82 3.21 -15.53
CA ILE A 125 -1.91 4.28 -14.52
C ILE A 125 -1.06 3.94 -13.28
N ILE A 126 -0.69 2.67 -13.09
CA ILE A 126 -0.12 2.17 -11.82
C ILE A 126 1.36 2.46 -11.65
N GLU A 127 2.14 2.45 -12.73
CA GLU A 127 3.57 2.78 -12.63
C GLU A 127 3.77 4.27 -12.28
N GLU A 128 2.88 5.13 -12.77
CA GLU A 128 2.85 6.56 -12.45
C GLU A 128 2.20 6.83 -11.07
N TRP A 129 1.15 6.09 -10.68
CA TRP A 129 0.51 6.24 -9.37
C TRP A 129 1.36 5.70 -8.21
N ARG A 130 2.04 4.56 -8.35
CA ARG A 130 3.03 4.07 -7.36
C ARG A 130 4.13 5.11 -7.14
N SER A 131 4.53 5.78 -8.21
CA SER A 131 5.55 6.83 -8.17
C SER A 131 5.04 8.17 -7.60
N ALA A 132 3.74 8.46 -7.73
CA ALA A 132 3.13 9.75 -7.34
C ALA A 132 2.46 9.77 -5.95
N PHE A 133 2.10 8.59 -5.39
CA PHE A 133 1.37 8.47 -4.11
C PHE A 133 2.14 7.78 -2.98
N ASP A 134 3.19 7.01 -3.27
CA ASP A 134 4.03 6.50 -2.20
C ASP A 134 4.85 7.65 -1.61
N GLU A 135 4.34 8.22 -0.52
CA GLU A 135 5.15 9.06 0.32
C GLU A 135 6.30 8.21 0.85
N HIS A 136 7.45 8.31 0.18
CA HIS A 136 8.58 7.48 0.50
C HIS A 136 9.13 7.84 1.88
N VAL A 137 9.49 6.80 2.61
CA VAL A 137 10.10 6.90 3.93
C VAL A 137 11.51 6.35 3.84
N LEU A 138 12.47 7.15 4.30
CA LEU A 138 13.82 6.68 4.56
C LEU A 138 13.91 6.19 6.01
N VAL A 139 14.09 4.89 6.19
CA VAL A 139 14.26 4.24 7.48
C VAL A 139 15.75 4.24 7.83
N GLY A 140 16.17 5.17 8.69
CA GLY A 140 17.57 5.40 9.02
C GLY A 140 18.03 4.64 10.27
N MET A 141 19.22 4.03 10.19
CA MET A 141 19.84 3.36 11.34
C MET A 141 20.31 4.35 12.39
N VAL A 142 19.95 4.10 13.66
CA VAL A 142 20.37 4.91 14.81
C VAL A 142 21.37 4.12 15.67
N PRO A 143 22.64 4.55 15.74
CA PRO A 143 23.72 3.71 16.24
C PRO A 143 23.87 3.70 17.77
N SER A 144 23.30 4.65 18.50
CA SER A 144 23.40 4.72 19.97
C SER A 144 22.27 5.54 20.60
N ALA A 145 22.09 5.38 21.92
CA ALA A 145 21.11 6.13 22.71
C ALA A 145 21.28 7.65 22.60
N ARG A 146 22.54 8.11 22.59
CA ARG A 146 22.86 9.53 22.37
C ARG A 146 22.35 10.04 21.01
N HIS A 147 22.52 9.27 19.94
CA HIS A 147 22.01 9.69 18.63
C HIS A 147 20.48 9.72 18.62
N TYR A 148 19.85 8.71 19.21
CA TYR A 148 18.39 8.62 19.29
C TYR A 148 17.78 9.81 20.04
N GLU A 149 18.36 10.17 21.18
CA GLU A 149 17.91 11.32 21.98
C GLU A 149 18.11 12.63 21.22
N VAL A 150 19.28 12.86 20.63
CA VAL A 150 19.58 14.09 19.89
C VAL A 150 18.65 14.25 18.69
N TYR A 151 18.46 13.20 17.88
CA TYR A 151 17.56 13.25 16.72
C TYR A 151 16.13 13.59 17.13
N ARG A 152 15.66 13.02 18.25
CA ARG A 152 14.33 13.32 18.77
C ARG A 152 14.20 14.75 19.30
N LYS A 153 15.15 15.18 20.13
CA LYS A 153 15.12 16.49 20.79
C LYS A 153 15.26 17.63 19.79
N HIS A 154 16.20 17.50 18.85
CA HIS A 154 16.54 18.54 17.88
C HIS A 154 15.85 18.37 16.53
N ARG A 155 15.01 17.33 16.38
CA ARG A 155 14.17 17.09 15.20
C ARG A 155 14.93 17.05 13.88
N PHE A 156 16.00 16.25 13.85
CA PHE A 156 16.74 16.02 12.63
C PHE A 156 17.25 14.59 12.55
N TYR A 157 17.69 14.19 11.36
CA TYR A 157 18.47 12.98 11.13
C TYR A 157 19.60 13.30 10.14
N HIS A 158 20.75 12.65 10.28
CA HIS A 158 21.86 12.86 9.34
C HIS A 158 22.55 11.56 8.93
N ILE A 159 23.00 11.51 7.67
CA ILE A 159 23.63 10.35 7.04
C ILE A 159 24.75 10.81 6.10
N PRO A 160 25.90 10.11 6.01
CA PRO A 160 26.97 10.47 5.09
C PRO A 160 26.49 10.40 3.63
N VAL A 161 26.85 11.39 2.81
CA VAL A 161 26.50 11.44 1.37
C VAL A 161 26.99 10.19 0.65
N LYS A 162 28.21 9.73 0.97
CA LYS A 162 28.83 8.53 0.37
C LYS A 162 28.07 7.22 0.61
N GLN A 163 27.15 7.17 1.59
CA GLN A 163 26.36 5.98 1.89
C GLN A 163 24.97 6.01 1.24
N LEU A 164 24.58 7.13 0.64
CA LEU A 164 23.28 7.29 -0.02
C LEU A 164 23.31 6.69 -1.44
N LYS A 165 22.33 5.81 -1.71
CA LYS A 165 22.05 5.22 -3.03
C LYS A 165 21.01 6.04 -3.78
N LYS A 166 20.99 5.96 -5.12
CA LYS A 166 20.01 6.67 -5.97
C LYS A 166 18.57 6.51 -5.46
N GLY A 167 17.79 7.58 -5.53
CA GLY A 167 16.37 7.60 -5.16
C GLY A 167 16.08 8.03 -3.71
N TRP A 168 17.11 8.25 -2.89
CA TRP A 168 16.94 8.74 -1.51
C TRP A 168 16.25 10.11 -1.44
N GLN A 169 16.43 10.95 -2.47
CA GLN A 169 15.85 12.29 -2.55
C GLN A 169 14.31 12.28 -2.59
N ASN A 170 13.72 11.15 -2.98
CA ASN A 170 12.28 10.99 -3.07
C ASN A 170 11.63 10.82 -1.68
N ALA A 171 12.44 10.61 -0.63
CA ALA A 171 11.95 10.50 0.74
C ALA A 171 11.26 11.80 1.17
N ARG A 172 10.00 11.68 1.59
CA ARG A 172 9.23 12.77 2.22
C ARG A 172 9.16 12.62 3.74
N TYR A 173 9.53 11.46 4.26
CA TYR A 173 9.55 11.15 5.68
C TYR A 173 10.85 10.44 6.05
N ILE A 174 11.24 10.59 7.32
CA ILE A 174 12.28 9.80 7.97
C ILE A 174 11.64 8.92 9.03
N ALA A 175 12.05 7.66 9.12
CA ALA A 175 11.77 6.80 10.26
C ALA A 175 13.08 6.41 10.97
N LEU A 176 13.04 6.32 12.30
CA LEU A 176 14.21 5.96 13.11
C LEU A 176 14.19 4.48 13.45
N TYR A 177 15.26 3.77 13.05
CA TYR A 177 15.57 2.40 13.42
C TYR A 177 16.73 2.38 14.44
N PRO A 178 16.46 2.53 15.75
CA PRO A 178 17.43 2.24 16.79
C PRO A 178 17.82 0.77 16.83
N LYS A 179 19.14 0.52 16.74
CA LYS A 179 19.69 -0.81 17.04
C LYS A 179 19.50 -1.16 18.51
N GLN A 180 19.75 -2.42 18.87
CA GLN A 180 19.70 -2.86 20.27
C GLN A 180 20.54 -1.98 21.20
N GLY A 181 19.92 -1.48 22.27
CA GLY A 181 20.55 -0.57 23.23
C GLY A 181 20.58 0.91 22.82
N ALA A 182 20.12 1.27 21.61
CA ALA A 182 20.01 2.66 21.19
C ALA A 182 18.67 3.32 21.57
N ALA A 183 17.66 2.54 21.95
CA ALA A 183 16.39 3.01 22.46
C ALA A 183 15.81 1.97 23.44
N PRO A 184 14.77 2.29 24.23
CA PRO A 184 14.11 1.32 25.11
C PRO A 184 13.60 0.08 24.37
N GLN A 185 13.24 0.22 23.09
CA GLN A 185 12.82 -0.87 22.23
C GLN A 185 13.68 -0.88 20.95
N ASN A 186 14.08 -2.08 20.51
CA ASN A 186 14.81 -2.31 19.26
C ASN A 186 13.82 -2.44 18.09
N GLY A 187 14.06 -1.74 16.99
CA GLY A 187 13.15 -1.70 15.86
C GLY A 187 12.79 -0.29 15.42
N VAL A 188 11.89 -0.15 14.43
CA VAL A 188 11.42 1.18 14.00
C VAL A 188 10.40 1.70 15.01
N THR A 189 10.67 2.89 15.55
CA THR A 189 9.92 3.41 16.72
C THR A 189 9.04 4.60 16.38
N CYS A 190 9.53 5.48 15.51
CA CYS A 190 8.86 6.73 15.15
C CYS A 190 9.26 7.16 13.75
N PHE A 191 8.46 8.08 13.20
CA PHE A 191 8.67 8.69 11.91
C PHE A 191 8.27 10.16 11.92
N GLY A 192 8.74 10.94 10.95
CA GLY A 192 8.42 12.36 10.86
C GLY A 192 8.59 12.89 9.45
N LYS A 193 7.81 13.91 9.13
CA LYS A 193 7.81 14.56 7.81
C LYS A 193 9.07 15.42 7.65
N ILE A 194 9.72 15.29 6.51
CA ILE A 194 10.89 16.09 6.16
C ILE A 194 10.42 17.49 5.75
N THR A 195 10.98 18.52 6.37
CA THR A 195 10.68 19.92 6.04
C THR A 195 11.79 20.58 5.23
N ALA A 196 13.04 20.14 5.44
CA ALA A 196 14.19 20.62 4.70
C ALA A 196 15.28 19.53 4.61
N VAL A 197 16.10 19.63 3.56
CA VAL A 197 17.23 18.76 3.30
C VAL A 197 18.43 19.63 3.01
N ASN A 198 19.48 19.50 3.83
CA ASN A 198 20.69 20.30 3.72
C ASN A 198 21.92 19.41 3.59
N ILE A 199 22.87 19.79 2.75
CA ILE A 199 24.19 19.16 2.72
C ILE A 199 25.09 19.96 3.66
N VAL A 200 25.65 19.30 4.67
CA VAL A 200 26.47 19.91 5.72
C VAL A 200 27.76 19.12 5.92
N LYS A 201 28.84 19.80 6.32
CA LYS A 201 30.04 19.11 6.80
C LYS A 201 29.77 18.42 8.12
N ARG A 202 30.40 17.28 8.36
CA ARG A 202 30.21 16.53 9.60
C ARG A 202 30.59 17.33 10.85
N SER A 203 31.60 18.18 10.75
CA SER A 203 32.05 19.11 11.79
C SER A 203 31.01 20.18 12.14
N ALA A 204 30.09 20.50 11.23
CA ALA A 204 29.04 21.51 11.44
C ALA A 204 27.81 20.99 12.21
N VAL A 205 27.69 19.66 12.42
CA VAL A 205 26.60 19.07 13.21
C VAL A 205 26.94 19.20 14.71
N ALA A 206 26.61 20.36 15.27
CA ALA A 206 26.99 20.75 16.63
C ALA A 206 26.39 19.85 17.72
N GLU A 207 25.19 19.31 17.51
CA GLU A 207 24.47 18.48 18.48
C GLU A 207 25.11 17.10 18.67
N LEU A 208 25.87 16.65 17.66
CA LEU A 208 26.68 15.43 17.70
C LEU A 208 28.10 15.75 17.27
N PRO A 209 28.93 16.39 18.09
CA PRO A 209 30.23 16.89 17.67
C PRO A 209 31.15 15.75 17.23
N LYS A 210 31.75 15.90 16.04
CA LYS A 210 32.79 15.00 15.50
C LYS A 210 33.69 15.79 14.56
N ARG A 211 35.00 15.71 14.74
CA ARG A 211 35.99 16.32 13.84
C ARG A 211 36.10 15.47 12.57
N SER A 212 35.43 15.91 11.50
CA SER A 212 35.46 15.29 10.17
C SER A 212 34.89 16.29 9.18
N ASP A 213 35.47 16.36 8.00
CA ASP A 213 34.99 17.21 6.90
C ASP A 213 34.15 16.43 5.88
N ASP A 214 33.81 15.18 6.17
CA ASP A 214 32.89 14.38 5.36
C ASP A 214 31.55 15.11 5.19
N GLU A 215 31.00 15.05 3.99
CA GLU A 215 29.68 15.60 3.70
C GLU A 215 28.56 14.67 4.16
N TYR A 216 27.57 15.25 4.81
CA TYR A 216 26.38 14.58 5.32
C TYR A 216 25.14 15.28 4.79
N VAL A 217 24.11 14.49 4.49
CA VAL A 217 22.77 15.01 4.31
C VAL A 217 22.12 15.09 5.70
N ARG A 218 21.68 16.29 6.08
CA ARG A 218 20.85 16.57 7.27
C ARG A 218 19.42 16.79 6.83
N PHE A 219 18.51 15.96 7.34
CA PHE A 219 17.08 16.08 7.16
C PHE A 219 16.51 16.78 8.39
N GLU A 220 15.84 17.92 8.18
CA GLU A 220 15.02 18.56 9.20
C GLU A 220 13.65 17.88 9.23
N VAL A 221 13.15 17.62 10.44
CA VAL A 221 11.90 16.91 10.67
C VAL A 221 10.91 17.84 11.37
N GLU A 222 9.67 17.88 10.90
CA GLU A 222 8.62 18.73 11.49
C GLU A 222 8.36 18.36 12.96
N SER A 223 8.01 17.09 13.17
CA SER A 223 7.76 16.47 14.46
C SER A 223 7.85 14.95 14.34
N TRP A 224 8.20 14.31 15.45
CA TRP A 224 8.28 12.85 15.54
C TRP A 224 6.96 12.26 16.00
N HIS A 225 6.38 11.39 15.17
CA HIS A 225 5.19 10.62 15.43
C HIS A 225 5.59 9.19 15.79
N PHE A 226 5.18 8.73 16.96
CA PHE A 226 5.40 7.34 17.37
C PHE A 226 4.46 6.40 16.62
N LEU A 227 5.01 5.26 16.21
CA LEU A 227 4.19 4.18 15.69
C LEU A 227 3.38 3.58 16.85
N GLN A 228 2.15 3.16 16.57
CA GLN A 228 1.31 2.46 17.56
C GLN A 228 1.98 1.18 18.07
N HIS A 229 2.72 0.51 17.18
CA HIS A 229 3.50 -0.68 17.48
C HIS A 229 4.92 -0.54 16.92
N VAL A 230 5.93 -0.94 17.69
CA VAL A 230 7.32 -0.94 17.22
C VAL A 230 7.51 -2.05 16.19
N ILE A 231 8.07 -1.69 15.03
CA ILE A 231 8.37 -2.65 13.96
C ILE A 231 9.63 -3.41 14.33
N ARG A 232 9.48 -4.70 14.66
CA ARG A 232 10.56 -5.49 15.28
C ARG A 232 11.54 -6.04 14.23
N PRO A 233 12.84 -6.10 14.53
CA PRO A 233 13.86 -6.60 13.59
C PRO A 233 13.76 -8.10 13.25
N VAL A 234 13.33 -8.94 14.19
CA VAL A 234 13.17 -10.42 14.02
C VAL A 234 14.39 -11.10 13.38
N GLY A 235 15.59 -10.77 13.85
CA GLY A 235 16.85 -11.35 13.35
C GLY A 235 17.50 -10.59 12.18
N TYR A 236 16.84 -9.55 11.67
CA TYR A 236 17.34 -8.66 10.62
C TYR A 236 17.64 -7.27 11.16
N GLY A 237 18.46 -6.50 10.44
CA GLY A 237 18.68 -5.10 10.78
C GLY A 237 18.82 -4.22 9.56
N VAL A 238 18.91 -2.91 9.78
CA VAL A 238 19.30 -1.93 8.77
C VAL A 238 20.74 -1.53 9.06
N ALA A 239 21.66 -1.75 8.11
CA ALA A 239 23.06 -1.36 8.26
C ALA A 239 23.24 0.15 8.17
N VAL A 240 22.61 0.78 7.18
CA VAL A 240 22.69 2.22 6.93
C VAL A 240 21.29 2.82 6.86
N TYR A 241 20.53 2.52 5.80
CA TYR A 241 19.16 2.98 5.65
C TYR A 241 18.38 2.13 4.63
N ALA A 242 17.07 2.01 4.80
CA ALA A 242 16.19 1.37 3.83
C ALA A 242 15.15 2.37 3.29
N MET A 243 14.70 2.16 2.04
CA MET A 243 13.58 2.90 1.46
C MET A 243 12.32 2.05 1.53
N THR A 244 11.22 2.68 1.96
CA THR A 244 9.89 2.07 1.97
C THR A 244 8.84 3.16 1.72
N THR A 245 7.56 2.86 1.93
CA THR A 245 6.45 3.80 1.77
C THR A 245 5.79 4.07 3.11
N LEU A 246 5.14 5.22 3.27
CA LEU A 246 4.45 5.57 4.52
C LEU A 246 3.33 4.58 4.84
N ASN A 247 2.67 4.05 3.81
CA ASN A 247 1.64 3.05 3.97
C ASN A 247 2.22 1.74 4.55
N THR A 248 3.27 1.21 3.94
CA THR A 248 3.96 0.00 4.43
C THR A 248 4.50 0.21 5.84
N LEU A 249 5.09 1.37 6.13
CA LEU A 249 5.58 1.71 7.46
C LEU A 249 4.48 1.65 8.54
N LYS A 250 3.29 2.18 8.26
CA LYS A 250 2.18 2.22 9.22
C LYS A 250 1.56 0.85 9.48
N GLN A 251 1.63 -0.07 8.52
CA GLN A 251 1.00 -1.39 8.60
C GLN A 251 1.95 -2.49 9.09
N ALA A 252 3.25 -2.36 8.82
CA ALA A 252 4.24 -3.38 9.14
C ALA A 252 4.39 -3.62 10.65
N LYS A 253 4.54 -4.89 11.02
CA LYS A 253 4.81 -5.31 12.42
C LYS A 253 6.25 -5.77 12.59
N GLU A 254 6.84 -6.30 11.51
CA GLU A 254 8.19 -6.82 11.46
C GLU A 254 9.00 -6.13 10.35
N LEU A 255 10.31 -5.98 10.58
CA LEU A 255 11.21 -5.22 9.74
C LEU A 255 11.28 -5.74 8.28
N PRO A 256 11.26 -7.06 8.01
CA PRO A 256 11.26 -7.58 6.64
C PRO A 256 10.07 -7.12 5.79
N GLU A 257 8.93 -6.80 6.40
CA GLU A 257 7.73 -6.32 5.69
C GLU A 257 7.98 -4.98 4.99
N LEU A 258 8.94 -4.19 5.47
CA LEU A 258 9.32 -2.91 4.84
C LEU A 258 10.01 -3.08 3.49
N PHE A 259 10.50 -4.29 3.18
CA PHE A 259 11.30 -4.58 1.99
C PHE A 259 10.55 -5.36 0.92
N MET A 260 9.37 -5.94 1.20
CA MET A 260 8.63 -6.72 0.20
C MET A 260 8.27 -5.84 -1.00
N LYS A 261 8.73 -6.21 -2.19
CA LYS A 261 8.65 -5.38 -3.40
C LYS A 261 7.56 -5.84 -4.36
N SER A 262 7.14 -7.10 -4.26
CA SER A 262 6.12 -7.67 -5.14
C SER A 262 4.83 -8.02 -4.40
N SER A 263 3.72 -7.98 -5.15
CA SER A 263 2.40 -8.35 -4.64
C SER A 263 2.33 -9.80 -4.16
N GLU A 264 3.13 -10.67 -4.76
CA GLU A 264 3.26 -12.09 -4.44
C GLU A 264 3.98 -12.31 -3.10
N GLU A 265 5.04 -11.54 -2.83
CA GLU A 265 5.74 -11.59 -1.54
C GLU A 265 4.79 -11.19 -0.39
N ILE A 266 4.01 -10.12 -0.60
CA ILE A 266 3.01 -9.65 0.36
C ILE A 266 1.88 -10.68 0.55
N ALA A 267 1.34 -11.24 -0.54
CA ALA A 267 0.26 -12.23 -0.49
C ALA A 267 0.71 -13.51 0.23
N LEU A 268 1.90 -14.02 -0.09
CA LEU A 268 2.49 -15.16 0.59
C LEU A 268 2.68 -14.86 2.08
N TRP A 269 3.23 -13.69 2.42
CA TRP A 269 3.40 -13.28 3.80
C TRP A 269 2.09 -13.31 4.60
N ARG A 270 1.02 -12.70 4.06
CA ARG A 270 -0.30 -12.68 4.70
C ARG A 270 -0.85 -14.10 4.93
N ILE A 271 -0.68 -15.01 3.96
CA ILE A 271 -1.07 -16.43 4.09
C ILE A 271 -0.30 -17.10 5.22
N LEU A 272 1.02 -16.95 5.23
CA LEU A 272 1.87 -17.56 6.26
C LEU A 272 1.54 -17.00 7.64
N ARG A 273 1.21 -15.72 7.76
CA ARG A 273 0.85 -15.07 9.04
C ARG A 273 -0.45 -15.59 9.64
N ARG A 274 -1.37 -16.06 8.81
CA ARG A 274 -2.56 -16.79 9.28
C ARG A 274 -2.24 -18.18 9.82
N LEU A 275 -1.12 -18.78 9.41
CA LEU A 275 -0.69 -20.13 9.82
C LEU A 275 0.12 -20.14 11.10
N SER A 276 0.97 -19.13 11.30
CA SER A 276 1.84 -19.10 12.46
C SER A 276 2.27 -17.69 12.79
N ASP A 277 2.32 -17.41 14.09
CA ASP A 277 2.97 -16.21 14.61
C ASP A 277 4.52 -16.27 14.58
N ARG A 278 5.09 -17.42 14.19
CA ARG A 278 6.53 -17.68 14.18
C ARG A 278 7.03 -17.99 12.76
N ILE A 279 6.91 -17.03 11.86
CA ILE A 279 7.48 -17.11 10.52
C ILE A 279 8.87 -16.48 10.54
N ARG A 280 9.81 -17.08 9.82
CA ARG A 280 11.11 -16.49 9.57
C ARG A 280 11.29 -16.32 8.07
N PHE A 281 12.04 -15.31 7.66
CA PHE A 281 12.53 -15.19 6.30
C PHE A 281 13.99 -15.59 6.27
N ASP A 282 14.49 -15.88 5.09
CA ASP A 282 15.91 -15.79 4.75
C ASP A 282 16.05 -14.70 3.69
N LEU A 283 16.80 -13.65 4.00
CA LEU A 283 17.28 -12.68 3.02
C LEU A 283 18.65 -13.09 2.50
N ASP A 284 19.01 -12.63 1.31
CA ASP A 284 20.36 -12.81 0.75
C ASP A 284 21.45 -12.01 1.47
N ALA A 285 21.06 -11.12 2.39
CA ALA A 285 21.95 -10.44 3.30
C ALA A 285 21.37 -10.35 4.71
N ARG A 286 22.23 -10.30 5.73
CA ARG A 286 21.84 -10.08 7.14
C ARG A 286 21.20 -8.70 7.37
N TYR A 287 21.49 -7.74 6.50
CA TYR A 287 20.97 -6.37 6.57
C TYR A 287 20.00 -6.09 5.42
N LEU A 288 18.85 -5.52 5.76
CA LEU A 288 17.72 -5.29 4.86
C LEU A 288 18.07 -4.33 3.72
N ASP A 289 18.91 -3.33 3.99
CA ASP A 289 19.38 -2.36 3.00
C ASP A 289 20.48 -2.87 2.06
N GLN A 290 21.01 -4.06 2.37
CA GLN A 290 21.98 -4.79 1.53
C GLN A 290 21.33 -5.96 0.80
N ALA A 291 20.20 -6.44 1.30
CA ALA A 291 19.43 -7.49 0.66
C ALA A 291 18.90 -7.02 -0.69
N SER A 292 18.90 -7.91 -1.68
CA SER A 292 18.29 -7.65 -2.98
C SER A 292 16.97 -8.40 -3.15
N LYS A 293 16.85 -9.57 -2.50
CA LYS A 293 15.72 -10.49 -2.64
C LYS A 293 15.47 -11.30 -1.37
N ILE A 294 14.23 -11.75 -1.22
CA ILE A 294 13.88 -12.78 -0.23
C ILE A 294 14.27 -14.14 -0.83
N ILE A 295 15.16 -14.88 -0.14
CA ILE A 295 15.58 -16.22 -0.57
C ILE A 295 14.49 -17.24 -0.26
N ALA A 296 13.98 -17.22 0.96
CA ALA A 296 12.99 -18.19 1.41
C ALA A 296 12.11 -17.65 2.54
N TYR A 297 10.93 -18.24 2.66
CA TYR A 297 9.99 -18.07 3.77
C TYR A 297 9.93 -19.38 4.53
N ARG A 298 10.18 -19.34 5.84
CA ARG A 298 10.25 -20.51 6.70
C ARG A 298 9.15 -20.48 7.74
N VAL A 299 8.35 -21.55 7.78
CA VAL A 299 7.28 -21.75 8.76
C VAL A 299 7.35 -23.18 9.29
N LYS A 300 7.59 -23.35 10.59
CA LYS A 300 7.92 -24.65 11.20
C LYS A 300 9.03 -25.37 10.42
N ASN A 301 8.73 -26.51 9.80
CA ASN A 301 9.66 -27.35 9.04
C ASN A 301 9.58 -27.09 7.52
N VAL A 302 8.70 -26.17 7.10
CA VAL A 302 8.46 -25.85 5.69
C VAL A 302 9.28 -24.63 5.28
N SER A 303 9.93 -24.73 4.14
CA SER A 303 10.63 -23.64 3.46
C SER A 303 9.97 -23.38 2.12
N ILE A 304 9.70 -22.12 1.80
CA ILE A 304 9.00 -21.71 0.58
C ILE A 304 9.89 -20.73 -0.15
N ARG A 305 10.16 -20.96 -1.43
CA ARG A 305 10.93 -20.05 -2.29
C ARG A 305 10.06 -19.53 -3.42
N LEU A 306 10.17 -18.25 -3.73
CA LEU A 306 9.51 -17.64 -4.88
C LEU A 306 10.58 -17.43 -5.96
N GLU A 307 10.56 -18.27 -6.99
CA GLU A 307 11.56 -18.25 -8.08
C GLU A 307 10.84 -18.32 -9.43
N SER A 308 11.13 -17.37 -10.32
CA SER A 308 10.65 -17.37 -11.71
C SER A 308 9.13 -17.57 -11.85
N GLY A 309 8.33 -16.89 -11.01
CA GLY A 309 6.87 -16.98 -11.03
C GLY A 309 6.30 -18.29 -10.47
N ARG A 310 7.11 -19.06 -9.73
CA ARG A 310 6.69 -20.30 -9.08
C ARG A 310 7.01 -20.27 -7.59
N LEU A 311 6.12 -20.86 -6.81
CA LEU A 311 6.35 -21.17 -5.41
C LEU A 311 6.87 -22.59 -5.29
N ILE A 312 8.04 -22.74 -4.71
CA ILE A 312 8.67 -24.02 -4.39
C ILE A 312 8.56 -24.22 -2.89
N ILE A 313 7.67 -25.10 -2.46
CA ILE A 313 7.41 -25.45 -1.06
C ILE A 313 8.19 -26.73 -0.76
N THR A 314 9.06 -26.73 0.26
CA THR A 314 9.87 -27.88 0.66
C THR A 314 9.69 -28.20 2.15
N ASN A 315 9.59 -29.49 2.48
CA ASN A 315 9.66 -30.00 3.85
C ASN A 315 10.54 -31.26 3.84
N GLY A 316 11.80 -31.14 4.28
CA GLY A 316 12.79 -32.21 4.16
C GLY A 316 12.96 -32.66 2.70
N ALA A 317 12.69 -33.94 2.42
CA ALA A 317 12.77 -34.53 1.08
C ALA A 317 11.53 -34.27 0.20
N LYS A 318 10.40 -33.86 0.80
CA LYS A 318 9.18 -33.55 0.03
C LYS A 318 9.30 -32.14 -0.55
N HIS A 319 8.96 -31.99 -1.83
CA HIS A 319 8.81 -30.69 -2.45
C HIS A 319 7.55 -30.63 -3.31
N LYS A 320 6.95 -29.45 -3.39
CA LYS A 320 5.81 -29.17 -4.23
C LYS A 320 6.01 -27.81 -4.89
N THR A 321 5.79 -27.78 -6.20
CA THR A 321 5.92 -26.56 -6.99
C THR A 321 4.55 -26.15 -7.49
N ILE A 322 4.14 -24.92 -7.22
CA ILE A 322 2.88 -24.35 -7.69
C ILE A 322 3.10 -22.99 -8.37
N PRO A 323 2.26 -22.60 -9.32
CA PRO A 323 2.30 -21.26 -9.91
C PRO A 323 2.11 -20.16 -8.85
N ALA A 324 2.92 -19.10 -8.89
CA ALA A 324 2.85 -18.02 -7.91
C ALA A 324 1.60 -17.13 -8.07
N ASP A 325 0.99 -17.09 -9.27
CA ASP A 325 -0.25 -16.37 -9.51
C ASP A 325 -1.43 -16.92 -8.67
N LEU A 326 -1.35 -18.18 -8.24
CA LEU A 326 -2.31 -18.77 -7.31
C LEU A 326 -2.35 -18.07 -5.96
N LEU A 327 -1.26 -17.41 -5.52
CA LEU A 327 -1.29 -16.57 -4.32
C LEU A 327 -2.34 -15.48 -4.39
N ARG A 328 -2.60 -14.98 -5.60
CA ARG A 328 -3.58 -13.93 -5.87
C ARG A 328 -4.94 -14.52 -6.19
N ARG A 329 -4.98 -15.49 -7.11
CA ARG A 329 -6.24 -16.05 -7.64
C ARG A 329 -6.94 -16.97 -6.66
N GLN A 330 -6.20 -17.77 -5.90
CA GLN A 330 -6.75 -18.79 -5.00
C GLN A 330 -5.91 -18.92 -3.71
N PRO A 331 -5.90 -17.89 -2.84
CA PRO A 331 -5.09 -17.88 -1.60
C PRO A 331 -5.37 -19.09 -0.70
N SER A 332 -6.62 -19.52 -0.62
CA SER A 332 -7.05 -20.68 0.18
C SER A 332 -6.53 -22.01 -0.37
N ALA A 333 -6.30 -22.12 -1.68
CA ALA A 333 -5.69 -23.30 -2.27
C ALA A 333 -4.21 -23.37 -1.89
N VAL A 334 -3.47 -22.27 -2.05
CA VAL A 334 -2.07 -22.17 -1.63
C VAL A 334 -1.92 -22.44 -0.13
N PHE A 335 -2.82 -21.89 0.69
CA PHE A 335 -2.86 -22.15 2.13
C PHE A 335 -2.98 -23.66 2.43
N ARG A 336 -3.92 -24.37 1.80
CA ARG A 336 -4.08 -25.82 1.98
C ARG A 336 -2.83 -26.59 1.55
N GLU A 337 -2.16 -26.16 0.49
CA GLU A 337 -0.92 -26.79 0.02
C GLU A 337 0.23 -26.62 1.01
N VAL A 338 0.38 -25.42 1.57
CA VAL A 338 1.38 -25.16 2.61
C VAL A 338 1.08 -26.00 3.86
N VAL A 339 -0.18 -26.04 4.31
CA VAL A 339 -0.60 -26.85 5.47
C VAL A 339 -0.37 -28.34 5.23
N GLY A 340 -0.77 -28.86 4.05
CA GLY A 340 -0.55 -30.27 3.70
C GLY A 340 0.92 -30.65 3.67
N MET A 341 1.80 -29.71 3.30
CA MET A 341 3.25 -29.88 3.35
C MET A 341 3.82 -29.83 4.77
N MET A 342 3.11 -29.26 5.76
CA MET A 342 3.58 -29.18 7.15
C MET A 342 3.49 -30.52 7.88
N GLY A 343 2.67 -31.46 7.39
CA GLY A 343 2.33 -32.69 8.12
C GLY A 343 1.47 -32.41 9.36
N GLU A 344 0.73 -33.41 9.84
CA GLU A 344 0.04 -33.32 11.13
C GLU A 344 0.99 -33.03 12.29
#